data_AF-A0A2V5VVZ9-F1
#
_entry.id   AF-A0A2V5VVZ9-F1
#
_cell.length_a   1.000
_cell.length_b   1.000
_cell.length_c   1.000
_cell.angle_alpha   90.00
_cell.angle_beta   90.00
_cell.angle_gamma   90.00
#
_symmetry.space_group_name_H-M   'P 1'
#
loop_
_entity.id
_entity.type
_entity.pdbx_description
1 polymer ?
#
loop_
_entity_poly.entity_id
_entity_poly.type
_entity_poly.pdbx_seq_one_letter_code
_entity_poly.pdbx_strand_id
1 'polypeptide(L)' 'MTQKTYQYVNNFWDDADAGKLSGVDRLIYRSKKLGADQRITNTGGGNTSSKLAEKDPLTGQSVEV' A
#
# COMPACT_ATOMS: atom_id res chain seq x y z
N MET A 1 -14.84 -11.38 -13.50
CA MET A 1 -14.44 -12.08 -12.27
C MET A 1 -15.46 -11.72 -11.19
N THR A 2 -16.07 -12.69 -10.52
CA THR A 2 -17.04 -12.44 -9.45
C THR A 2 -16.33 -11.79 -8.27
N GLN A 3 -16.75 -10.58 -7.88
CA GLN A 3 -16.21 -9.91 -6.69
C GLN A 3 -16.49 -10.77 -5.46
N LYS A 4 -15.43 -11.11 -4.71
CA LYS A 4 -15.60 -11.78 -3.41
C LYS A 4 -16.21 -10.79 -2.44
N THR A 5 -17.36 -11.15 -1.88
CA THR A 5 -18.00 -10.41 -0.80
C THR A 5 -17.48 -10.96 0.53
N TYR A 6 -17.08 -10.06 1.43
CA TYR A 6 -16.62 -10.39 2.77
C TYR A 6 -17.67 -9.95 3.79
N GLN A 7 -17.84 -10.72 4.86
CA GLN A 7 -18.87 -10.44 5.87
C GLN A 7 -18.53 -9.24 6.76
N TYR A 8 -17.26 -9.04 7.10
CA TYR A 8 -16.83 -8.09 8.14
C TYR A 8 -16.02 -6.90 7.64
N VAL A 9 -15.54 -6.95 6.40
CA VAL A 9 -14.66 -5.93 5.80
C VAL A 9 -15.07 -5.68 4.35
N ASN A 10 -14.65 -4.54 3.81
CA ASN A 10 -14.81 -4.27 2.40
C ASN A 10 -13.46 -4.42 1.69
N ASN A 11 -13.45 -5.01 0.50
CA ASN A 11 -12.26 -5.01 -0.34
C ASN A 11 -12.25 -3.75 -1.21
N PHE A 12 -11.42 -2.78 -0.85
CA PHE A 12 -11.26 -1.53 -1.58
C PHE A 12 -10.12 -1.56 -2.61
N TRP A 13 -9.45 -2.70 -2.78
CA TRP A 13 -8.38 -2.86 -3.74
C TRP A 13 -8.91 -2.94 -5.16
N ASP A 14 -8.39 -2.08 -6.02
CA ASP A 14 -8.57 -2.12 -7.47
C ASP A 14 -7.22 -2.41 -8.13
N ASP A 15 -7.14 -3.50 -8.89
CA ASP A 15 -5.93 -3.94 -9.58
C ASP A 15 -5.55 -3.04 -10.75
N ALA A 16 -6.52 -2.45 -11.44
CA ALA A 16 -6.26 -1.55 -12.56
C ALA A 16 -5.65 -0.24 -12.06
N ASP A 17 -6.11 0.28 -10.92
CA ASP A 17 -5.49 1.45 -10.30
C ASP A 17 -4.12 1.13 -9.71
N ALA A 18 -3.99 0.01 -9.00
CA ALA A 18 -2.71 -0.40 -8.45
C ALA A 18 -1.65 -0.67 -9.53
N GLY A 19 -2.05 -1.20 -10.68
CA GLY A 19 -1.18 -1.48 -11.82
C GLY A 19 -0.59 -0.22 -12.48
N LYS A 20 -1.20 0.95 -12.26
CA LYS A 20 -0.68 2.25 -12.74
C LYS A 20 0.36 2.86 -11.80
N LEU A 21 0.55 2.29 -10.61
CA LEU A 21 1.39 2.85 -9.54
C LEU A 21 2.61 1.97 -9.27
N SER A 22 3.73 2.60 -8.93
CA SER A 22 4.98 1.93 -8.58
C SER A 22 5.60 2.55 -7.34
N GLY A 23 6.54 1.83 -6.71
CA GLY A 23 7.32 2.35 -5.61
C GLY A 23 6.48 2.89 -4.45
N VAL A 24 6.82 4.11 -4.00
CA VAL A 24 6.17 4.82 -2.92
C VAL A 24 4.70 5.14 -3.24
N ASP A 25 4.34 5.47 -4.48
CA ASP A 25 2.96 5.79 -4.85
C ASP A 25 2.01 4.60 -4.63
N ARG A 26 2.48 3.39 -4.94
CA ARG A 26 1.72 2.16 -4.68
C ARG A 26 1.59 1.87 -3.19
N LEU A 27 2.62 2.19 -2.38
CA LEU A 27 2.55 2.12 -0.93
C LEU A 27 1.48 3.08 -0.40
N ILE A 28 1.51 4.35 -0.82
CA ILE A 28 0.51 5.36 -0.44
C ILE A 28 -0.89 4.91 -0.80
N TYR A 29 -1.10 4.38 -2.02
CA TYR A 29 -2.39 3.85 -2.43
C TYR A 29 -2.87 2.75 -1.48
N ARG A 30 -2.02 1.77 -1.16
CA ARG A 30 -2.35 0.70 -0.21
C ARG A 30 -2.71 1.26 1.16
N SER A 31 -1.91 2.18 1.70
CA SER A 31 -2.16 2.82 2.99
C SER A 31 -3.51 3.53 2.99
N LYS A 32 -3.86 4.26 1.92
CA LYS A 32 -5.16 4.92 1.77
C LYS A 32 -6.32 3.93 1.71
N LYS A 33 -6.18 2.81 0.99
CA LYS A 33 -7.25 1.79 0.91
C LYS A 33 -7.50 1.09 2.23
N LEU A 34 -6.45 0.81 3.01
CA LEU A 34 -6.59 0.25 4.36
C LEU A 34 -7.15 1.30 5.33
N GLY A 35 -6.64 2.54 5.23
CA GLY A 35 -7.04 3.70 6.04
C GLY A 35 -8.50 4.13 5.88
N ALA A 36 -9.14 3.76 4.76
CA ALA A 36 -10.53 4.09 4.48
C ALA A 36 -11.52 3.29 5.34
N ASP A 37 -11.09 2.20 5.98
CA ASP A 37 -11.93 1.38 6.86
C ASP A 37 -11.46 1.49 8.31
N GLN A 38 -12.26 2.14 9.15
CA GLN A 38 -11.95 2.29 10.57
C GLN A 38 -11.92 0.96 11.34
N ARG A 39 -12.52 -0.10 10.78
CA ARG A 39 -12.42 -1.46 11.34
C ARG A 39 -11.03 -2.07 11.13
N ILE A 40 -10.27 -1.58 10.14
CA ILE A 40 -8.93 -2.06 9.79
C ILE A 40 -7.87 -1.21 10.49
N THR A 41 -7.95 0.11 10.38
CA THR A 41 -7.01 1.04 11.03
C THR A 41 -7.76 2.03 11.91
N ASN A 42 -7.42 2.09 13.20
CA ASN A 42 -7.99 3.07 14.12
C ASN A 42 -7.30 4.44 14.00
N THR A 43 -7.90 5.48 14.58
CA THR A 43 -7.39 6.86 14.51
C THR A 43 -5.97 6.97 15.04
N GLY A 44 -5.00 7.20 14.15
CA GLY A 44 -3.58 7.36 14.48
C GLY A 44 -2.80 6.06 14.61
N GLY A 45 -3.42 4.90 14.38
CA GLY A 45 -2.76 3.60 14.40
C GLY A 45 -2.58 2.97 13.02
N GLY A 46 -1.89 1.83 12.98
CA GLY A 46 -1.57 1.10 11.75
C GLY A 46 -0.28 1.58 11.08
N ASN A 47 0.40 0.66 10.41
CA ASN A 47 1.59 0.96 9.62
C ASN A 47 1.60 0.13 8.33
N THR A 48 2.30 0.63 7.34
CA THR A 48 2.50 -0.03 6.05
C THR A 48 3.90 0.30 5.57
N SER A 49 4.62 -0.70 5.08
CA SER A 49 5.94 -0.53 4.47
C SER A 49 5.98 -1.25 3.12
N SER A 50 6.93 -0.85 2.28
CA SER A 50 7.29 -1.56 1.04
C SER A 50 8.80 -1.59 0.98
N LYS A 51 9.37 -2.70 0.49
CA LYS A 51 10.80 -2.78 0.18
C LYS A 51 11.03 -2.24 -1.22
N LEU A 52 11.91 -1.25 -1.35
CA LEU A 52 12.19 -0.58 -2.61
C LEU A 52 13.70 -0.51 -2.84
N ALA A 53 14.11 -0.53 -4.10
CA ALA A 53 15.49 -0.24 -4.47
C ALA A 53 15.66 1.28 -4.61
N GLU A 54 16.50 1.86 -3.77
CA GLU A 54 16.83 3.29 -3.79
C GLU A 54 18.34 3.50 -3.88
N LYS A 55 18.75 4.72 -4.22
CA LYS A 55 20.16 5.11 -4.28
C LYS A 55 20.61 5.60 -2.92
N ASP A 56 21.59 4.93 -2.33
CA ASP A 56 22.24 5.41 -1.12
C ASP A 56 22.94 6.76 -1.40
N PRO A 57 22.63 7.84 -0.67
CA PRO A 57 23.21 9.15 -0.91
C PRO A 57 24.71 9.25 -0.61
N LEU A 58 25.28 8.32 0.18
CA LEU A 58 26.70 8.30 0.51
C LEU A 58 27.53 7.54 -0.52
N THR A 59 27.02 6.41 -1.01
CA THR A 59 27.79 5.50 -1.88
C THR A 59 27.34 5.52 -3.35
N GLY A 60 26.14 6.03 -3.64
CA GLY A 60 25.53 5.99 -4.98
C GLY A 60 25.15 4.58 -5.46
N GLN A 61 25.32 3.57 -4.62
CA GLN A 61 24.93 2.20 -4.92
C GLN A 61 23.42 2.02 -4.77
N SER A 62 22.86 1.08 -5.54
CA SER A 62 21.47 0.69 -5.36
C SER A 62 21.37 -0.22 -4.14
N VAL A 63 20.54 0.15 -3.17
CA VAL A 63 20.31 -0.61 -1.94
C VAL A 63 18.81 -0.83 -1.72
N GLU A 64 18.46 -1.88 -0.99
CA GLU A 64 17.08 -2.11 -0.57
C GLU A 64 16.78 -1.37 0.75
N VAL A 65 15.63 -0.70 0.81
CA VAL A 65 15.14 0.06 1.97
C VAL A 65 13.72 -0.36 2.36
#